data_AF-A0A388PA41-F1
#
_entry.id   AF-A0A388PA41-F1
#
_cell.length_a   1.000
_cell.length_b   1.000
_cell.length_c   1.000
_cell.angle_alpha   90.00
_cell.angle_beta   90.00
_cell.angle_gamma   90.00
#
_symmetry.space_group_name_H-M   'P 1'
#
loop_
_entity.id
_entity.type
_entity.pdbx_description
1 polymer ?
#
loop_
_entity_poly.entity_id
_entity_poly.type
_entity_poly.pdbx_seq_one_letter_code
_entity_poly.pdbx_strand_id
1 'polypeptide(L)' 'MHEGGISTPLIAHWPAGIAAKGELRRTPAHVIDVVPTVLELAGVTKPTDWKGQPIPAARARASWPHSSPM' A
#
# COMPACT_ATOMS: atom_id res chain seq x y z
N MET A 1 -22.95 9.73 -9.50
CA MET A 1 -21.52 10.03 -9.70
C MET A 1 -20.96 8.89 -10.55
N HIS A 2 -20.32 9.16 -11.68
CA HIS A 2 -19.70 8.10 -12.50
C HIS A 2 -18.28 7.87 -11.95
N GLU A 3 -18.13 6.94 -11.01
CA GLU A 3 -16.85 6.59 -10.37
C GLU A 3 -15.90 5.76 -11.26
N GLY A 4 -16.25 5.58 -12.55
CA GLY A 4 -15.55 4.68 -13.48
C GLY A 4 -14.07 5.00 -13.72
N GLY A 5 -13.59 6.18 -13.31
CA GLY A 5 -12.17 6.56 -13.38
C GLY A 5 -11.47 6.75 -12.03
N ILE A 6 -12.19 6.74 -10.89
CA ILE A 6 -11.61 7.00 -9.56
C ILE A 6 -11.46 5.72 -8.74
N SER A 7 -12.36 4.75 -8.93
CA SER A 7 -12.32 3.47 -8.21
C SER A 7 -11.74 2.39 -9.12
N THR A 8 -10.41 2.24 -9.08
CA THR A 8 -9.71 1.14 -9.76
C THR A 8 -9.52 -0.03 -8.80
N PRO A 9 -9.88 -1.27 -9.17
CA PRO A 9 -9.63 -2.43 -8.33
C PRO A 9 -8.12 -2.67 -8.18
N LEU A 10 -7.68 -2.95 -6.96
CA LEU A 10 -6.33 -3.43 -6.65
C LEU A 10 -6.40 -4.94 -6.38
N ILE A 11 -5.63 -5.72 -7.14
CA ILE A 11 -5.45 -7.17 -6.91
C ILE A 11 -4.02 -7.38 -6.43
N ALA A 12 -3.86 -7.99 -5.25
CA ALA A 12 -2.56 -8.31 -4.67
C ALA A 12 -2.51 -9.78 -4.27
N HIS A 13 -1.38 -10.43 -4.56
CA HIS A 13 -1.14 -11.83 -4.23
C HIS A 13 0.24 -11.98 -3.59
N TRP A 14 0.26 -12.37 -2.31
CA TRP A 14 1.48 -12.70 -1.60
C TRP A 14 1.22 -13.85 -0.62
N PRO A 15 1.50 -15.10 -1.01
CA PRO A 15 1.19 -16.27 -0.18
C PRO A 15 1.82 -16.23 1.22
N ALA A 16 3.05 -15.73 1.32
CA ALA A 16 3.82 -15.68 2.55
C ALA A 16 3.50 -14.46 3.44
N GLY A 17 2.98 -13.36 2.89
CA GLY A 17 2.71 -12.12 3.64
C GLY A 17 1.22 -11.78 3.81
N ILE A 18 0.34 -12.35 2.98
CA ILE A 18 -1.11 -12.15 3.06
C ILE A 18 -1.77 -13.48 3.44
N ALA A 19 -2.27 -13.54 4.68
CA ALA A 19 -2.97 -14.71 5.21
C ALA A 19 -4.34 -14.91 4.52
N ALA A 20 -5.05 -13.83 4.22
CA ALA A 20 -6.33 -13.84 3.53
C ALA A 20 -6.21 -14.49 2.12
N LYS A 21 -7.13 -15.41 1.79
CA LYS A 21 -7.16 -16.11 0.49
C LYS A 21 -8.51 -15.89 -0.19
N GLY A 22 -8.50 -15.26 -1.37
CA GLY A 22 -9.72 -15.01 -2.16
C GLY A 22 -10.68 -13.99 -1.55
N GLU A 23 -10.24 -13.20 -0.57
CA GLU A 23 -11.08 -12.21 0.12
C GLU A 23 -11.13 -10.87 -0.62
N LEU A 24 -12.29 -10.22 -0.56
CA LEU A 24 -12.48 -8.84 -1.03
C LEU A 24 -12.42 -7.86 0.14
N ARG A 25 -11.57 -6.85 0.03
CA ARG A 25 -11.49 -5.74 0.99
C ARG A 25 -12.15 -4.51 0.39
N ARG A 26 -13.14 -3.95 1.10
CA ARG A 26 -13.86 -2.73 0.69
C ARG A 26 -13.37 -1.47 1.41
N THR A 27 -12.37 -1.61 2.28
CA THR A 27 -11.70 -0.46 2.90
C THR A 27 -11.03 0.36 1.79
N PRO A 28 -11.31 1.67 1.70
CA PRO A 28 -10.65 2.52 0.71
C PRO A 28 -9.13 2.51 0.87
N ALA A 29 -8.43 2.38 -0.25
CA ALA A 29 -6.98 2.53 -0.37
C ALA A 29 -6.67 3.48 -1.52
N HIS A 30 -5.57 4.22 -1.42
CA HIS A 30 -5.15 5.14 -2.49
C HIS A 30 -3.90 4.60 -3.18
N VAL A 31 -3.75 4.89 -4.48
CA VAL A 31 -2.57 4.47 -5.25
C VAL A 31 -1.24 4.94 -4.64
N ILE A 32 -1.26 6.09 -3.94
CA ILE A 32 -0.10 6.65 -3.24
C ILE A 32 0.38 5.79 -2.07
N ASP A 33 -0.43 4.84 -1.59
CA ASP A 33 -0.08 3.95 -0.49
C ASP A 33 0.78 2.76 -0.99
N VAL A 34 0.86 2.50 -2.30
CA VAL A 34 1.58 1.34 -2.86
C VAL A 34 3.09 1.44 -2.63
N VAL A 35 3.71 2.57 -3.00
CA VAL A 35 5.16 2.78 -2.86
C VAL A 35 5.63 2.66 -1.40
N PRO A 36 5.05 3.38 -0.41
CA PRO A 36 5.49 3.22 0.97
C PRO A 36 5.27 1.80 1.50
N THR A 37 4.20 1.12 1.08
CA THR A 37 3.97 -0.29 1.44
C THR A 37 5.09 -1.19 0.91
N VAL A 38 5.45 -1.08 -0.36
CA VAL A 38 6.53 -1.89 -0.95
C VAL A 38 7.89 -1.63 -0.28
N LEU A 39 8.21 -0.36 0.00
CA LEU A 39 9.47 0.00 0.66
C LEU A 39 9.55 -0.55 2.09
N GLU A 40 8.45 -0.46 2.85
CA GLU A 40 8.36 -1.03 4.21
C GLU A 40 8.59 -2.55 4.17
N LEU A 41 7.93 -3.25 3.24
CA LEU A 41 8.07 -4.70 3.09
C LEU A 41 9.46 -5.12 2.62
N ALA A 42 10.15 -4.28 1.85
CA ALA A 42 11.53 -4.49 1.42
C ALA A 42 12.57 -4.11 2.49
N GLY A 43 12.16 -3.51 3.62
CA GLY A 43 13.08 -2.99 4.63
C GLY A 43 13.90 -1.80 4.15
N VAL A 44 13.43 -1.07 3.12
CA VAL A 44 14.16 0.05 2.51
C VAL A 44 13.64 1.37 3.08
N THR A 45 14.55 2.21 3.57
CA THR A 45 14.20 3.58 3.96
C THR A 45 13.82 4.38 2.72
N LYS A 46 12.66 5.04 2.77
CA LYS A 46 12.21 5.91 1.68
C LYS A 46 13.22 7.04 1.41
N PRO A 47 13.70 7.21 0.18
CA PRO A 47 14.60 8.30 -0.16
C PRO A 47 13.89 9.66 -0.06
N THR A 48 14.67 10.69 0.25
CA THR A 48 14.19 12.09 0.32
C THR A 48 14.30 12.81 -1.02
N ASP A 49 15.10 12.30 -1.95
CA ASP A 49 15.28 12.84 -3.29
C ASP A 49 15.35 11.72 -4.35
N TRP A 50 14.98 12.05 -5.57
CA TRP A 50 15.15 11.21 -6.75
C TRP A 50 15.56 12.08 -7.93
N LYS A 51 16.76 11.82 -8.50
CA LYS A 51 17.31 12.58 -9.63
C LYS A 51 17.31 14.11 -9.40
N GLY A 52 17.69 14.53 -8.19
CA GLY A 52 17.74 15.94 -7.81
C GLY A 52 16.37 16.59 -7.57
N GLN A 53 15.28 15.81 -7.54
CA GLN A 53 13.95 16.30 -7.19
C GLN A 53 13.54 15.77 -5.80
N PRO A 54 13.04 16.63 -4.89
CA PRO A 54 12.59 16.17 -3.58
C PRO A 54 11.36 15.26 -3.71
N ILE A 55 11.36 14.16 -2.96
CA ILE A 55 10.23 13.24 -2.92
C ILE A 55 9.26 13.70 -1.82
N PRO A 56 7.95 13.89 -2.13
CA PRO A 56 6.96 14.25 -1.12
C PRO A 56 6.93 13.25 0.04
N ALA A 57 6.65 13.71 1.26
CA ALA A 57 6.50 12.82 2.41
C ALA A 57 5.43 11.74 2.14
N ALA A 58 5.68 10.50 2.56
CA ALA A 58 4.65 9.46 2.46
C ALA A 58 3.55 9.74 3.48
N ARG A 59 2.29 9.51 3.12
CA ARG A 59 1.20 9.47 4.08
C ARG A 59 1.44 8.30 5.04
N ALA A 60 1.43 8.58 6.35
CA ALA A 60 1.53 7.54 7.36
C ALA A 60 0.30 6.60 7.34
N ARG A 61 0.54 5.32 7.63
CA ARG A 61 -0.33 4.14 7.43
C ARG A 61 -1.86 4.36 7.45
N ALA A 62 -2.53 3.79 6.44
CA ALA A 62 -3.86 3.21 6.61
C ALA A 62 -3.73 1.90 7.40
N SER A 63 -4.52 1.75 8.46
CA SER A 63 -4.49 0.65 9.41
C SER A 63 -4.71 -0.70 8.73
N TRP A 64 -3.64 -1.45 8.52
CA TRP A 64 -3.73 -2.90 8.37
C TRP A 64 -4.19 -3.48 9.72
N PRO A 65 -5.21 -4.35 9.79
CA PRO A 65 -5.43 -5.14 10.99
C PRO A 65 -4.22 -6.04 11.16
N HIS A 66 -3.39 -5.67 12.13
CA HIS A 66 -2.48 -6.53 12.88
C HIS A 66 -2.84 -8.01 12.76
N SER A 67 -2.03 -8.76 12.01
CA SER A 67 -1.83 -10.18 12.27
C SER A 67 -1.16 -10.28 13.64
N SER A 68 -1.74 -11.07 14.55
CA SER A 68 -1.21 -11.29 15.90
C SER A 68 0.26 -11.70 15.92
N PRO A 69 1.02 -11.33 16.97
CA PRO A 69 2.41 -11.71 17.09
C PRO A 69 2.48 -13.18 17.52
N MET A 70 3.42 -13.93 16.94
CA MET A 70 4.05 -15.03 17.66
C MET A 70 5.15 -14.46 18.55
#